data_AF-A0A9E1KH04-F1
#
_entry.id   AF-A0A9E1KH04-F1
#
_cell.length_a   1.000
_cell.length_b   1.000
_cell.length_c   1.000
_cell.angle_alpha   90.00
_cell.angle_beta   90.00
_cell.angle_gamma   90.00
#
_symmetry.space_group_name_H-M   'P 1'
#
loop_
_entity.id
_entity.type
_entity.pdbx_description
1 polymer ?
#
loop_
_entity_poly.entity_id
_entity_poly.type
_entity_poly.pdbx_seq_one_letter_code
_entity_poly.pdbx_strand_id
1 'polypeptide(L)'
;MKKLLFISLFVLFIGSSAGYSQDITWNPIPIPGSSQSQEDDYSPYRQKQSTYKSSTGTQYQYDLNNPADRVKYNADPAAQLRDRLNTNPNVKIDQSVGQYGGGVKQD
;
A
#
# COMPACT_ATOMS: atom_id res chain seq x y z
N MET A 1 -8.20 36.54 67.06
CA MET A 1 -8.00 35.30 66.28
C MET A 1 -9.37 34.76 65.86
N LYS A 2 -9.46 34.13 64.67
CA LYS A 2 -10.58 33.31 64.14
C LYS A 2 -11.70 34.15 63.48
N LYS A 3 -11.69 34.40 62.16
CA LYS A 3 -11.79 33.56 60.94
C LYS A 3 -13.19 33.76 60.33
N LEU A 4 -13.24 34.56 59.25
CA LEU A 4 -14.39 34.71 58.37
C LEU A 4 -14.71 33.38 57.67
N LEU A 5 -15.99 33.07 57.50
CA LEU A 5 -16.47 31.99 56.63
C LEU A 5 -17.26 32.60 55.48
N PHE A 6 -16.61 32.73 54.32
CA PHE A 6 -17.28 32.93 53.04
C PHE A 6 -17.54 31.56 52.42
N ILE A 7 -18.82 31.22 52.23
CA ILE A 7 -19.23 29.98 51.56
C ILE A 7 -19.26 30.26 50.06
N SER A 8 -18.25 29.80 49.34
CA SER A 8 -18.17 29.86 47.88
C SER A 8 -18.77 28.59 47.28
N LEU A 9 -19.90 28.71 46.61
CA LEU A 9 -20.54 27.61 45.88
C LEU A 9 -19.83 27.45 44.52
N PHE A 10 -19.02 26.41 44.35
CA PHE A 10 -18.33 26.10 43.10
C PHE A 10 -19.22 25.19 42.24
N VAL A 11 -19.80 25.73 41.18
CA VAL A 11 -20.61 24.94 40.22
C VAL A 11 -19.67 24.14 39.33
N LEU A 12 -19.71 22.82 39.45
CA LEU A 12 -18.94 21.90 38.62
C LEU A 12 -19.61 21.78 37.24
N PHE A 13 -19.08 22.47 36.23
CA PHE A 13 -19.50 22.31 34.84
C PHE A 13 -18.80 21.07 34.26
N ILE A 14 -19.49 19.93 34.21
CA ILE A 14 -18.99 18.74 33.52
C ILE A 14 -19.27 18.93 32.03
N GLY A 15 -18.34 19.57 31.33
CA GLY A 15 -18.35 19.65 29.87
C GLY A 15 -18.00 18.28 29.28
N SER A 16 -18.98 17.61 28.66
CA SER A 16 -18.71 16.44 27.83
C SER A 16 -18.12 16.90 26.50
N SER A 17 -16.80 16.88 26.35
CA SER A 17 -16.19 17.03 25.03
C SER A 17 -16.36 15.72 24.27
N ALA A 18 -17.40 15.63 23.42
CA ALA A 18 -17.43 14.63 22.37
C ALA A 18 -16.25 14.93 21.42
N GLY A 19 -15.19 14.13 21.52
CA GLY A 19 -14.06 14.22 20.61
C GLY A 19 -14.51 13.82 19.22
N TYR A 20 -14.65 14.80 18.32
CA TYR A 20 -14.77 14.53 16.90
C TYR A 20 -13.38 14.21 16.37
N SER A 21 -13.03 12.93 16.26
CA SER A 21 -11.88 12.50 15.47
C SER A 21 -12.29 12.59 14.01
N GLN A 22 -11.75 13.57 13.28
CA GLN A 22 -11.80 13.53 11.82
C GLN A 22 -10.64 12.66 11.36
N ASP A 23 -10.95 11.47 10.86
CA ASP A 23 -9.96 10.70 10.13
C ASP A 23 -9.69 11.43 8.81
N ILE A 24 -8.43 11.78 8.58
CA ILE A 24 -8.01 12.25 7.26
C ILE A 24 -7.89 10.97 6.43
N THR A 25 -9.01 10.50 5.87
CA THR A 25 -8.95 9.44 4.86
C THR A 25 -8.21 10.02 3.66
N TRP A 26 -6.99 9.55 3.41
CA TRP A 26 -6.23 9.95 2.24
C TRP A 26 -6.96 9.44 1.01
N ASN A 27 -7.63 10.33 0.27
CA ASN A 27 -8.21 9.98 -1.02
C ASN A 27 -7.14 10.23 -2.10
N PRO A 28 -6.49 9.18 -2.65
CA PRO A 28 -5.48 9.37 -3.67
C PRO A 28 -6.10 10.03 -4.90
N ILE A 29 -5.44 11.08 -5.40
CA ILE A 29 -5.82 11.72 -6.66
C ILE A 29 -5.73 10.65 -7.76
N PRO A 30 -6.78 10.44 -8.58
CA PRO A 30 -6.71 9.50 -9.68
C PRO A 30 -5.56 9.89 -10.61
N ILE A 31 -4.58 9.00 -10.77
CA ILE A 31 -3.52 9.18 -11.76
C ILE A 31 -4.13 8.83 -13.12
N PRO A 32 -4.24 9.76 -14.08
CA PRO A 32 -4.68 9.42 -15.42
C PRO A 32 -3.67 8.45 -16.05
N GLY A 33 -4.08 7.18 -16.18
CA GLY A 33 -3.25 6.12 -16.78
C GLY A 33 -3.25 4.77 -16.04
N SER A 34 -3.95 4.60 -14.92
CA SER A 34 -4.09 3.28 -14.28
C SER A 34 -5.14 2.44 -14.98
N SER A 35 -4.72 1.45 -15.77
CA SER A 35 -5.61 0.40 -16.28
C SER A 35 -6.25 -0.36 -15.11
N GLN A 36 -7.58 -0.36 -15.09
CA GLN A 36 -8.42 -0.99 -14.08
C GLN A 36 -8.06 -2.47 -13.86
N SER A 37 -8.01 -2.87 -12.60
CA SER A 37 -8.30 -4.25 -12.18
C SER A 37 -9.28 -4.15 -11.02
N GLN A 38 -10.55 -3.95 -11.37
CA GLN A 38 -11.66 -4.15 -10.43
C GLN A 38 -12.07 -5.62 -10.51
N GLU A 39 -11.72 -6.36 -9.46
CA GLU A 39 -12.53 -7.46 -8.94
C GLU A 39 -12.33 -7.42 -7.43
N ASP A 40 -13.18 -6.62 -6.79
CA ASP A 40 -13.28 -6.45 -5.34
C ASP A 40 -13.93 -7.70 -4.73
N ASP A 41 -13.10 -8.69 -4.36
CA ASP A 41 -13.47 -9.73 -3.41
C ASP A 41 -12.86 -9.37 -2.05
N TYR A 42 -13.63 -8.64 -1.23
CA TYR A 42 -13.23 -8.19 0.10
C TYR A 42 -13.21 -9.38 1.07
N SER A 43 -12.07 -10.08 1.14
CA SER A 43 -11.76 -11.01 2.23
C SER A 43 -10.66 -10.42 3.11
N PRO A 44 -10.94 -10.04 4.37
CA PRO A 44 -9.98 -9.33 5.23
C PRO A 44 -8.78 -10.18 5.69
N TYR A 45 -8.64 -11.44 5.22
CA TYR A 45 -7.62 -12.39 5.66
C TYR A 45 -6.71 -12.94 4.55
N ARG A 46 -6.85 -12.51 3.29
CA ARG A 46 -5.87 -12.80 2.24
C ARG A 46 -5.27 -11.50 1.71
N GLN A 47 -4.01 -11.24 2.04
CA GLN A 47 -3.22 -10.29 1.27
C GLN A 47 -3.02 -10.88 -0.14
N LYS A 48 -3.90 -10.52 -1.07
CA LYS A 48 -3.76 -10.90 -2.47
C LYS A 48 -2.45 -10.27 -2.96
N GLN A 49 -1.45 -11.11 -3.19
CA GLN A 49 -0.16 -10.65 -3.68
C GLN A 49 -0.36 -10.19 -5.12
N SER A 50 -0.51 -8.88 -5.30
CA SER A 50 -0.75 -8.26 -6.60
C SER A 50 0.36 -8.66 -7.56
N THR A 51 0.00 -9.21 -8.71
CA THR A 51 0.93 -9.53 -9.80
C THR A 51 0.95 -8.43 -10.81
N TYR A 52 2.12 -8.16 -11.38
CA TYR A 52 2.29 -7.23 -12.48
C TYR A 52 2.38 -8.00 -13.79
N LYS A 53 1.64 -7.57 -14.81
CA LYS A 53 1.67 -8.18 -16.15
C LYS A 53 2.14 -7.14 -17.16
N SER A 54 3.19 -7.44 -17.91
CA SER A 54 3.69 -6.57 -18.97
C SER A 54 2.86 -6.69 -20.24
N SER A 55 3.11 -5.79 -21.20
CA SER A 55 2.48 -5.80 -22.52
C SER A 55 2.81 -7.02 -23.36
N THR A 56 3.98 -7.66 -23.14
CA THR A 56 4.33 -8.93 -23.80
C THR A 56 3.63 -10.13 -23.16
N GLY A 57 2.88 -9.91 -22.08
CA GLY A 57 2.15 -10.93 -21.35
C GLY A 57 2.96 -11.59 -20.24
N THR A 58 4.24 -11.23 -20.06
CA THR A 58 5.08 -11.75 -18.97
C THR A 58 4.49 -11.35 -17.63
N GLN A 59 4.36 -12.32 -16.73
CA GLN A 59 3.85 -12.12 -15.38
C GLN A 59 5.01 -12.00 -14.39
N TYR A 60 4.92 -11.01 -13.53
CA TYR A 60 5.91 -10.68 -12.51
C TYR A 60 5.24 -10.65 -11.14
N GLN A 61 6.02 -11.02 -10.12
CA GLN A 61 5.59 -10.89 -8.73
C GLN A 61 5.60 -9.43 -8.26
N TYR A 62 6.46 -8.60 -8.83
CA TYR A 62 6.67 -7.21 -8.43
C TYR A 62 6.70 -6.28 -9.64
N ASP A 63 6.05 -5.11 -9.53
CA ASP A 63 6.25 -3.99 -10.46
C ASP A 63 7.42 -3.13 -9.99
N LEU A 64 8.56 -3.15 -10.69
CA LEU A 64 9.73 -2.39 -10.30
C LEU A 64 9.63 -0.90 -10.64
N ASN A 65 8.63 -0.48 -11.41
CA ASN A 65 8.28 0.93 -11.54
C ASN A 65 7.69 1.48 -10.23
N ASN A 66 7.09 0.62 -9.41
CA ASN A 66 6.56 0.97 -8.09
C ASN A 66 7.65 0.92 -7.00
N PRO A 67 7.92 2.03 -6.27
CA PRO A 67 8.91 2.07 -5.20
C PRO A 67 8.70 1.06 -4.08
N ALA A 68 7.45 0.81 -3.68
CA ALA A 68 7.14 -0.12 -2.60
C ALA A 68 7.48 -1.56 -3.00
N ASP A 69 7.20 -1.91 -4.26
CA ASP A 69 7.49 -3.25 -4.78
C ASP A 69 8.98 -3.46 -5.03
N ARG A 70 9.75 -2.43 -5.37
CA ARG A 70 11.22 -2.51 -5.36
C ARG A 70 11.78 -2.91 -4.00
N VAL A 71 11.26 -2.34 -2.92
CA VAL A 71 11.69 -2.70 -1.56
C VAL A 71 11.35 -4.16 -1.26
N LYS A 72 10.15 -4.61 -1.61
CA LYS A 72 9.74 -6.01 -1.41
C LYS A 72 10.60 -6.97 -2.24
N TYR A 73 10.89 -6.64 -3.50
CA TYR A 73 11.75 -7.42 -4.37
C TYR A 73 13.18 -7.53 -3.82
N ASN A 74 13.72 -6.43 -3.29
CA ASN A 74 15.04 -6.43 -2.66
C ASN A 74 15.09 -7.34 -1.43
N ALA A 75 13.96 -7.52 -0.74
CA ALA A 75 13.82 -8.41 0.41
C ALA A 75 13.39 -9.85 0.05
N ASP A 76 13.23 -10.18 -1.23
CA ASP A 76 12.84 -11.52 -1.72
C ASP A 76 13.98 -12.15 -2.56
N PRO A 77 14.94 -12.86 -1.93
CA PRO A 77 16.01 -13.55 -2.65
C PRO A 77 15.52 -14.64 -3.60
N ALA A 78 14.37 -15.26 -3.31
CA ALA A 78 13.82 -16.32 -4.16
C ALA A 78 13.33 -15.73 -5.48
N ALA A 79 12.68 -14.56 -5.46
CA ALA A 79 12.31 -13.82 -6.66
C ALA A 79 13.54 -13.43 -7.49
N GLN A 80 14.61 -12.93 -6.85
CA GLN A 80 15.84 -12.58 -7.54
C GLN A 80 16.53 -13.79 -8.19
N LEU A 81 16.53 -14.94 -7.51
CA LEU A 81 17.08 -16.19 -8.06
C LEU A 81 16.28 -16.67 -9.28
N ARG A 82 14.95 -16.59 -9.23
CA ARG A 82 14.11 -16.92 -10.40
C ARG A 82 14.45 -16.04 -11.59
N ASP A 83 14.59 -14.73 -11.39
CA ASP A 83 14.96 -13.81 -12.48
C ASP A 83 16.33 -14.12 -13.08
N ARG A 84 17.31 -14.50 -12.25
CA ARG A 84 18.65 -14.89 -12.72
C ARG A 84 18.65 -16.15 -13.57
N LEU A 85 17.77 -17.10 -13.24
CA LEU A 85 17.65 -18.38 -13.93
C LEU A 85 16.65 -18.35 -15.09
N ASN A 86 15.87 -17.26 -15.19
CA ASN A 86 14.83 -17.14 -16.20
C ASN A 86 15.41 -16.97 -17.60
N THR A 87 14.90 -17.76 -18.54
CA THR A 87 15.30 -17.77 -19.95
C THR A 87 14.28 -17.10 -20.87
N ASN A 88 13.17 -16.57 -20.34
CA ASN A 88 12.15 -15.92 -21.14
C ASN A 88 12.70 -14.65 -21.85
N PRO A 89 12.77 -14.63 -23.19
CA PRO A 89 13.32 -13.50 -23.93
C PRO A 89 12.47 -12.22 -23.82
N ASN A 90 11.17 -12.36 -23.49
CA ASN A 90 10.25 -11.22 -23.38
C ASN A 90 10.65 -10.25 -22.27
N VAL A 91 11.39 -10.70 -21.25
CA VAL A 91 11.91 -9.81 -20.20
C VAL A 91 12.77 -8.71 -20.79
N LYS A 92 13.63 -9.02 -21.76
CA LYS A 92 14.47 -8.01 -22.41
C LYS A 92 13.65 -7.05 -23.26
N ILE A 93 12.58 -7.55 -23.88
CA ILE A 93 11.65 -6.74 -24.67
C ILE A 93 10.91 -5.76 -23.74
N ASP A 94 10.36 -6.26 -22.63
CA ASP A 94 9.69 -5.44 -21.60
C ASP A 94 10.60 -4.32 -21.11
N GLN A 95 11.84 -4.66 -20.74
CA GLN A 95 12.84 -3.69 -20.27
C GLN A 95 13.16 -2.63 -21.32
N SER A 96 13.19 -3.00 -22.61
CA SER A 96 13.47 -2.07 -23.70
C SER A 96 12.36 -1.04 -23.93
N VAL A 97 11.14 -1.33 -23.50
CA VAL A 97 9.98 -0.43 -23.57
C VAL A 97 9.62 0.20 -22.21
N GLY A 98 10.53 0.13 -21.23
CA GLY A 98 10.35 0.75 -19.91
C GLY A 98 9.44 -0.01 -18.95
N GLN A 99 9.17 -1.29 -19.22
CA GLN A 99 8.41 -2.17 -18.33
C GLN A 99 9.38 -3.02 -17.52
N TYR A 100 9.44 -2.77 -16.22
CA TYR A 100 10.38 -3.42 -15.32
C TYR A 100 9.61 -4.23 -14.29
N GLY A 101 9.70 -5.54 -14.38
CA GLY A 101 9.13 -6.45 -13.40
C GLY A 101 10.20 -7.29 -12.71
N GLY A 102 9.89 -7.76 -11.50
CA GLY A 102 10.75 -8.62 -10.69
C GLY A 102 10.04 -9.90 -10.26
N GLY A 103 10.79 -10.99 -10.14
CA GLY A 103 10.29 -12.30 -9.75
C GLY A 103 9.36 -12.90 -10.78
N VAL A 104 9.84 -13.07 -12.02
CA VAL A 104 9.11 -13.66 -13.14
C VAL A 104 8.41 -14.94 -12.69
N LYS A 105 7.11 -15.00 -12.99
CA LYS A 105 6.28 -16.17 -12.81
C LYS A 105 6.30 -16.91 -14.14
N GLN A 106 6.99 -18.06 -14.16
CA GLN A 106 6.87 -18.99 -15.28
C GLN A 106 5.49 -19.63 -15.19
N ASP A 107 4.77 -19.63 -16.31
CA ASP A 107 3.54 -20.42 -16.47
C ASP A 107 3.90 -21.90 -16.68
#